data_AF-A0A2V6B4Q3-F1
#
_entry.id   AF-A0A2V6B4Q3-F1
#
_cell.length_a   1.000
_cell.length_b   1.000
_cell.length_c   1.000
_cell.angle_alpha   90.00
_cell.angle_beta   90.00
_cell.angle_gamma   90.00
#
_symmetry.space_group_name_H-M   'P 1'
#
loop_
_entity.id
_entity.type
_entity.pdbx_description
1 polymer ?
#
loop_
_entity_poly.entity_id
_entity_poly.type
_entity_poly.pdbx_seq_one_letter_code
_entity_poly.pdbx_strand_id
1 'polypeptide(L)' 'PQGPDSPFDPAEPNEKKRVHRGGSFLCNEQYCSRYIVGTRGKGEVNTGTNHLGFRCVKSP' A
#
# COMPACT_ATOMS: atom_id res chain seq x y z
N PRO A 1 2.19 3.70 -12.23
CA PRO A 1 2.61 5.11 -12.09
C PRO A 1 4.04 5.05 -11.57
N GLN A 2 4.92 5.93 -12.02
CA GLN A 2 6.27 5.92 -11.51
C GLN A 2 6.25 6.25 -10.01
N GLY A 3 6.77 5.34 -9.21
CA GLY A 3 6.97 5.56 -7.77
C GLY A 3 8.34 6.20 -7.50
N PRO A 4 8.68 6.44 -6.23
CA PRO A 4 10.04 6.84 -5.87
C PRO A 4 11.05 5.74 -6.20
N ASP A 5 12.30 6.12 -6.44
CA ASP A 5 13.39 5.19 -6.80
C ASP A 5 13.71 4.21 -5.66
N SER A 6 13.66 4.68 -4.41
CA SER A 6 13.86 3.88 -3.21
C SER A 6 12.67 3.99 -2.24
N PRO A 7 12.26 2.90 -1.58
CA PRO A 7 11.31 2.97 -0.48
C PRO A 7 11.96 3.66 0.73
N PHE A 8 11.17 4.40 1.50
CA PHE A 8 11.63 5.05 2.72
C PHE A 8 10.55 4.92 3.80
N ASP A 9 10.88 4.22 4.88
CA ASP A 9 10.07 4.05 6.07
C ASP A 9 10.94 4.37 7.30
N PRO A 10 10.79 5.55 7.93
CA PRO A 10 11.62 5.97 9.05
C PRO A 10 11.60 5.00 10.23
N ALA A 11 10.48 4.28 10.42
CA ALA A 11 10.34 3.34 11.53
C ALA A 11 11.11 2.04 11.28
N GLU A 12 11.34 1.69 10.02
CA GLU A 12 11.97 0.43 9.62
C GLU A 12 12.87 0.68 8.38
N PRO A 13 14.00 1.40 8.54
CA PRO A 13 14.77 1.94 7.42
C PRO A 13 15.41 0.88 6.51
N ASN A 14 15.69 -0.30 7.08
CA ASN A 14 16.32 -1.41 6.38
C ASN A 14 15.33 -2.29 5.62
N GLU A 15 14.03 -2.11 5.86
CA GLU A 15 12.99 -2.97 5.29
C GLU A 15 12.44 -2.43 3.98
N LYS A 16 12.45 -3.28 2.96
CA LYS A 16 11.88 -2.95 1.65
C LYS A 16 10.36 -3.07 1.72
N LYS A 17 9.67 -1.94 1.63
CA LYS A 17 8.20 -1.89 1.62
C LYS A 17 7.66 -1.18 0.39
N ARG A 18 6.44 -1.54 -0.01
CA ARG A 18 5.68 -0.85 -1.07
C ARG A 18 4.44 -0.17 -0.48
N VAL A 19 3.99 0.87 -1.17
CA VAL A 19 2.81 1.64 -0.78
C VAL A 19 1.56 0.92 -1.26
N HIS A 20 0.62 0.70 -0.35
CA HIS A 20 -0.72 0.20 -0.65
C HIS A 20 -1.75 1.33 -0.53
N ARG A 21 -2.78 1.33 -1.37
CA ARG A 21 -3.85 2.34 -1.37
C ARG A 21 -5.21 1.68 -1.64
N GLY A 22 -6.27 2.32 -1.17
CA GLY A 22 -7.66 1.96 -1.48
C GLY A 22 -8.37 1.12 -0.43
N GLY A 23 -7.66 0.64 0.59
CA GLY A 23 -8.25 -0.23 1.62
C GLY A 23 -8.64 -1.60 1.06
N SER A 24 -9.48 -2.32 1.79
CA SER A 24 -9.99 -3.63 1.39
C SER A 24 -11.41 -3.84 1.94
N PHE A 25 -12.05 -4.95 1.56
CA PHE A 25 -13.38 -5.34 2.05
C PHE A 25 -13.43 -5.59 3.57
N LEU A 26 -12.28 -5.71 4.22
CA LEU A 26 -12.23 -5.83 5.67
C LEU A 26 -12.50 -4.47 6.33
N CYS A 27 -12.00 -3.36 5.76
CA CYS A 27 -11.94 -2.08 6.46
C CYS A 27 -13.30 -1.53 6.91
N ASN A 28 -13.32 -0.98 8.14
CA ASN A 28 -14.49 -0.40 8.81
C ASN A 28 -14.05 0.81 9.65
N GLU A 29 -14.97 1.76 9.88
CA GLU A 29 -14.77 3.01 10.63
C GLU A 29 -14.12 2.81 12.00
N GLN A 30 -14.42 1.71 12.69
CA GLN A 30 -13.92 1.45 14.03
C GLN A 30 -12.43 1.09 14.10
N TYR A 31 -11.84 0.54 13.02
CA TYR A 31 -10.48 -0.02 13.10
C TYR A 31 -9.60 0.22 11.87
N CYS A 32 -10.19 0.48 10.70
CA CYS A 32 -9.46 0.76 9.47
C CYS A 32 -10.24 1.77 8.61
N SER A 33 -9.75 3.01 8.57
CA SER A 33 -10.25 4.07 7.68
C SER A 33 -9.50 4.14 6.34
N ARG A 34 -8.74 3.11 5.97
CA ARG A 34 -7.87 3.12 4.77
C ARG A 34 -8.60 3.05 3.42
N TYR A 35 -9.93 2.91 3.44
CA TYR A 35 -10.75 3.07 2.23
C TYR A 35 -10.88 4.54 1.81
N ILE A 36 -10.57 5.49 2.70
CA ILE A 36 -10.63 6.93 2.40
C ILE A 36 -9.48 7.32 1.47
N VAL A 37 -9.79 8.10 0.43
CA VAL A 37 -8.82 8.60 -0.55
C VAL A 37 -7.74 9.44 0.16
N GLY A 38 -6.48 9.20 -0.19
CA GLY A 38 -5.33 9.89 0.41
C GLY A 38 -4.65 9.10 1.52
N THR A 39 -5.35 8.15 2.14
CA THR A 39 -4.73 7.22 3.09
C THR A 39 -3.74 6.28 2.38
N ARG A 40 -2.71 5.86 3.11
CA ARG A 40 -1.64 5.00 2.61
C ARG A 40 -1.33 3.90 3.62
N GLY A 41 -1.17 2.69 3.12
CA GLY A 41 -0.60 1.56 3.85
C GLY A 41 0.82 1.28 3.37
N LYS A 42 1.53 0.47 4.16
CA LYS A 42 2.83 -0.10 3.82
C LYS A 42 2.73 -1.63 3.90
N GLY A 43 3.40 -2.34 3.01
CA GLY A 43 3.49 -3.79 3.04
C GLY A 43 4.83 -4.28 2.49
N GLU A 44 5.23 -5.46 2.94
CA GLU A 44 6.42 -6.16 2.44
C GLU A 44 6.17 -6.65 1.00
N VAL A 45 7.25 -6.77 0.22
CA VAL A 45 7.18 -6.95 -1.24
C VAL A 45 6.67 -8.34 -1.65
N ASN A 46 6.90 -9.36 -0.84
CA ASN A 46 6.61 -10.77 -1.12
C ASN A 46 5.37 -11.29 -0.40
N THR A 47 4.69 -10.44 0.38
CA THR A 47 3.53 -10.84 1.17
C THR A 47 2.25 -10.80 0.34
N GLY A 48 1.63 -11.97 0.14
CA GLY A 48 0.33 -12.12 -0.50
C GLY A 48 -0.79 -12.33 0.53
N THR A 49 -1.93 -11.65 0.35
CA THR A 49 -3.13 -11.88 1.16
C THR A 49 -4.38 -11.84 0.29
N ASN A 50 -5.48 -12.41 0.76
CA ASN A 50 -6.77 -12.47 0.05
C ASN A 50 -7.46 -11.10 -0.14
N HIS A 51 -6.98 -10.04 0.50
CA HIS A 51 -7.58 -8.71 0.50
C HIS A 51 -6.63 -7.64 -0.07
N LEU A 52 -5.54 -8.08 -0.71
CA LEU A 52 -4.56 -7.24 -1.37
C LEU A 52 -4.56 -7.56 -2.87
N GLY A 53 -4.58 -6.53 -3.70
CA GLY A 53 -4.43 -6.63 -5.15
C GLY A 53 -3.67 -5.45 -5.73
N PHE A 54 -3.53 -5.42 -7.05
CA PHE A 54 -2.87 -4.33 -7.77
C PHE A 54 -3.57 -4.01 -9.08
N ARG A 55 -3.30 -2.82 -9.61
CA ARG A 55 -3.71 -2.42 -10.97
C ARG A 55 -2.51 -1.89 -11.74
N CYS A 56 -2.46 -2.24 -13.02
CA CYS A 56 -1.43 -1.73 -13.92
C CYS A 56 -1.79 -0.32 -14.42
N VAL A 57 -0.78 0.41 -14.89
CA VAL A 57 -0.98 1.59 -15.74
C VAL A 57 0.02 1.52 -16.88
N LYS A 58 -0.29 2.17 -17.99
CA LYS A 58 0.60 2.34 -19.13
C LYS A 58 0.88 3.83 -19.30
N SER A 59 2.14 4.18 -19.54
CA SER A 59 2.46 5.53 -20.05
C SER A 59 1.83 5.71 -21.44
N PRO A 60 1.46 6.94 -21.84
CA PRO A 60 1.03 7.23 -23.20
C PRO A 60 1.98 6.65 -24.25
#